data_AF-A0A257LLD4-F1
#
_entry.id   AF-A0A257LLD4-F1
#
_cell.length_a   1.000
_cell.length_b   1.000
_cell.length_c   1.000
_cell.angle_alpha   90.00
_cell.angle_beta   90.00
_cell.angle_gamma   90.00
#
_symmetry.space_group_name_H-M   'P 1'
#
loop_
_entity.id
_entity.type
_entity.pdbx_description
1 polymer ?
#
loop_
_entity_poly.entity_id
_entity_poly.type
_entity_poly.pdbx_seq_one_letter_code
_entity_poly.pdbx_strand_id
1 'polypeptide(L)'
;MPDVPTVAEAGKALGLAKFDVGTWFGLFGPAGLPADQLARLNKAFVAALEAPETRSRMATLMAEPSPSTPEQFAAFVKAELAKYGPVVKASGAKAD
;
A
#
# COMPACT_ATOMS: atom_id res chain seq x y z
N MET A 1 11.32 -3.42 13.33
CA MET A 1 12.61 -3.16 14.03
C MET A 1 12.32 -2.18 15.15
N PRO A 2 12.12 -2.65 16.40
CA PRO A 2 11.66 -1.77 17.49
C PRO A 2 12.72 -0.74 17.93
N ASP A 3 14.00 -1.00 17.69
CA ASP A 3 15.09 -0.16 18.19
C ASP A 3 15.45 1.02 17.26
N VAL A 4 14.89 1.06 16.05
CA VAL A 4 15.16 2.14 15.08
C VAL A 4 13.93 3.04 15.00
N PRO A 5 14.03 4.32 15.41
CA PRO A 5 12.89 5.23 15.32
C PRO A 5 12.55 5.52 13.85
N THR A 6 11.26 5.62 13.57
CA THR A 6 10.74 6.12 12.31
C THR A 6 11.10 7.60 12.12
N VAL A 7 10.99 8.09 10.88
CA VAL A 7 11.16 9.53 10.58
C VAL A 7 10.14 10.38 11.33
N ALA A 8 8.91 9.88 11.50
CA ALA A 8 7.87 10.58 12.26
C ALA A 8 8.24 10.77 13.73
N GLU A 9 8.86 9.75 14.35
CA GLU A 9 9.32 9.81 15.74
C GLU A 9 10.53 10.72 15.91
N ALA A 10 11.58 10.53 15.10
CA ALA A 10 12.82 11.29 15.20
C ALA A 10 12.66 12.76 14.73
N GLY A 11 11.82 12.99 13.74
CA GLY A 11 11.62 14.29 13.08
C GLY A 11 10.54 15.16 13.70
N LYS A 12 9.95 14.80 14.84
CA LYS A 12 8.85 15.54 15.47
C LYS A 12 9.19 17.02 15.71
N ALA A 13 10.40 17.33 16.17
CA ALA A 13 10.87 18.69 16.38
C ALA A 13 11.04 19.50 15.07
N LEU A 14 11.15 18.81 13.93
CA LEU A 14 11.24 19.39 12.58
C LEU A 14 9.87 19.48 11.89
N GLY A 15 8.77 19.21 12.61
CA GLY A 15 7.42 19.21 12.05
C GLY A 15 7.06 17.96 11.25
N LEU A 16 7.88 16.90 11.30
CA LEU A 16 7.71 15.68 10.49
C LEU A 16 6.83 14.61 11.17
N ALA A 17 6.06 14.95 12.19
CA ALA A 17 5.25 13.99 12.94
C ALA A 17 4.18 13.26 12.09
N LYS A 18 3.86 13.78 10.90
CA LYS A 18 2.94 13.18 9.92
C LYS A 18 3.65 12.52 8.74
N PHE A 19 4.98 12.37 8.81
CA PHE A 19 5.74 11.74 7.75
C PHE A 19 5.38 10.26 7.68
N ASP A 20 4.72 9.87 6.59
CA ASP A 20 4.31 8.50 6.34
C ASP A 20 4.47 8.17 4.84
N VAL A 21 5.63 7.57 4.53
CA VAL A 21 6.02 7.13 3.19
C VAL A 21 6.46 5.68 3.32
N GLY A 22 5.69 4.80 2.69
CA GLY A 22 5.98 3.38 2.61
C GLY A 22 5.75 2.87 1.19
N THR A 23 6.52 1.86 0.80
CA THR A 23 6.31 1.16 -0.46
C THR A 23 5.19 0.15 -0.28
N TRP A 24 4.27 0.10 -1.25
CA TRP A 24 3.19 -0.88 -1.28
C TRP A 24 3.08 -1.51 -2.67
N PHE A 25 2.46 -2.68 -2.71
CA PHE A 25 2.17 -3.41 -3.94
C PHE A 25 0.70 -3.80 -3.94
N GLY A 26 0.10 -3.86 -5.13
CA GLY A 26 -1.29 -4.24 -5.27
C GLY A 26 -1.59 -4.78 -6.66
N LEU A 27 -2.77 -5.40 -6.78
CA LEU A 27 -3.23 -6.03 -8.01
C LEU A 27 -4.35 -5.21 -8.63
N PHE A 28 -4.22 -4.91 -9.92
CA PHE A 28 -5.21 -4.15 -10.69
C PHE A 28 -5.77 -5.04 -11.80
N GLY A 29 -7.10 -5.07 -11.91
CA GLY A 29 -7.79 -5.68 -13.05
C GLY A 29 -8.02 -4.67 -14.17
N PRO A 30 -8.41 -5.13 -15.37
CA PRO A 30 -8.83 -4.25 -16.45
C PRO A 30 -10.08 -3.43 -16.07
N ALA A 31 -10.21 -2.23 -16.64
CA ALA A 31 -11.41 -1.43 -16.48
C ALA A 31 -12.64 -2.18 -17.04
N GLY A 32 -13.76 -2.11 -16.32
CA GLY A 32 -15.00 -2.77 -16.72
C GLY A 32 -15.07 -4.28 -16.45
N LEU A 33 -14.13 -4.83 -15.66
CA LEU A 33 -14.19 -6.22 -15.22
C LEU A 33 -15.56 -6.51 -14.55
N PRO A 34 -16.28 -7.58 -14.93
CA PRO A 34 -17.54 -7.95 -14.30
C PRO A 34 -17.41 -8.18 -12.79
N ALA A 35 -18.44 -7.78 -12.04
CA ALA A 35 -18.40 -7.79 -10.57
C ALA A 35 -18.22 -9.19 -9.96
N ASP A 36 -18.80 -10.22 -10.58
CA ASP A 36 -18.65 -11.62 -10.18
C ASP A 36 -17.21 -12.11 -10.36
N GLN A 37 -16.56 -11.72 -11.47
CA GLN A 37 -15.16 -12.05 -11.73
C GLN A 37 -14.23 -11.32 -10.76
N LEU A 38 -14.50 -10.04 -10.49
CA LEU A 38 -13.75 -9.26 -9.50
C LEU A 38 -13.85 -9.91 -8.11
N ALA A 39 -15.06 -10.27 -7.67
CA ALA A 39 -15.28 -10.92 -6.39
C ALA A 39 -14.55 -12.26 -6.29
N ARG A 40 -14.59 -13.07 -7.35
CA ARG A 40 -13.89 -14.36 -7.42
C ARG A 40 -12.37 -14.19 -7.31
N LEU A 41 -11.79 -13.23 -8.03
CA LEU A 41 -10.35 -12.96 -7.98
C LEU A 41 -9.93 -12.43 -6.61
N ASN A 42 -10.66 -11.44 -6.07
CA ASN A 42 -10.37 -10.89 -4.75
C ASN A 42 -10.39 -11.98 -3.68
N LYS A 43 -11.42 -12.84 -3.67
CA LYS A 43 -11.50 -13.97 -2.74
C LYS A 43 -10.28 -14.89 -2.82
N ALA A 44 -9.82 -15.21 -4.04
CA ALA A 44 -8.65 -16.05 -4.23
C ALA A 44 -7.36 -15.38 -3.71
N PHE A 45 -7.17 -14.09 -3.96
CA PHE A 45 -5.98 -13.36 -3.49
C PHE A 45 -5.99 -13.15 -1.98
N VAL A 46 -7.14 -12.84 -1.38
CA VAL A 46 -7.26 -12.75 0.09
C VAL A 46 -6.90 -14.09 0.72
N ALA A 47 -7.47 -15.19 0.24
CA ALA A 47 -7.13 -16.52 0.75
C ALA A 47 -5.63 -16.85 0.59
N ALA A 48 -5.01 -16.44 -0.52
CA ALA A 48 -3.58 -16.63 -0.74
C ALA A 48 -2.71 -15.80 0.23
N LEU A 49 -3.08 -14.55 0.51
CA LEU A 49 -2.38 -13.66 1.47
C LEU A 49 -2.53 -14.14 2.92
N GLU A 50 -3.61 -14.86 3.21
CA GLU A 50 -3.85 -15.44 4.54
C GLU A 50 -3.16 -16.79 4.74
N ALA A 51 -2.71 -17.44 3.66
CA ALA A 51 -2.04 -18.73 3.74
C ALA A 51 -0.71 -18.63 4.52
N PRO A 52 -0.44 -19.55 5.48
CA PRO A 52 0.77 -19.48 6.31
C PRO A 52 2.08 -19.45 5.51
N GLU A 53 2.16 -20.20 4.42
CA GLU A 53 3.34 -20.22 3.55
C GLU A 53 3.59 -18.85 2.90
N THR A 54 2.54 -18.20 2.38
CA THR A 54 2.63 -16.85 1.81
C THR A 54 3.07 -15.84 2.86
N ARG A 55 2.47 -15.87 4.05
CA ARG A 55 2.85 -14.99 5.17
C ARG A 55 4.31 -15.14 5.54
N SER A 56 4.79 -16.40 5.64
CA SER A 56 6.19 -16.70 5.92
C SER A 56 7.13 -16.15 4.84
N ARG A 57 6.83 -16.40 3.56
CA ARG A 57 7.64 -15.89 2.45
C ARG A 57 7.66 -14.36 2.42
N MET A 58 6.52 -13.69 2.59
CA MET A 58 6.48 -12.23 2.61
C MET A 58 7.28 -11.67 3.78
N ALA A 59 7.23 -12.29 4.95
CA ALA A 59 8.07 -11.88 6.09
C ALA A 59 9.57 -11.97 5.77
N THR A 60 10.03 -12.98 5.02
CA THR A 60 11.45 -13.03 4.57
C THR A 60 11.84 -11.91 3.62
N LEU A 61 10.86 -11.30 2.95
CA LEU A 61 11.03 -10.15 2.07
C LEU A 61 10.77 -8.82 2.80
N MET A 62 10.60 -8.84 4.12
CA MET A 62 10.21 -7.68 4.93
C MET A 62 8.90 -7.03 4.45
N ALA A 63 8.01 -7.84 3.86
CA ALA A 63 6.69 -7.42 3.39
C ALA A 63 5.59 -7.93 4.31
N GLU A 64 4.59 -7.09 4.55
CA GLU A 64 3.43 -7.43 5.35
C GLU A 64 2.22 -7.71 4.44
N PRO A 65 1.58 -8.89 4.55
CA PRO A 65 0.34 -9.16 3.82
C PRO A 65 -0.76 -8.20 4.23
N SER A 66 -1.43 -7.58 3.25
CA SER A 66 -2.54 -6.64 3.48
C SER A 66 -3.80 -7.07 2.72
N PRO A 67 -4.50 -8.13 3.18
CA PRO A 67 -5.76 -8.54 2.57
C PRO A 67 -6.81 -7.43 2.76
N SER A 68 -7.55 -7.14 1.70
CA SER A 68 -8.58 -6.08 1.68
C SER A 68 -9.66 -6.38 0.65
N THR A 69 -10.79 -5.66 0.74
CA THR A 69 -11.80 -5.67 -0.31
C THR A 69 -11.39 -4.78 -1.50
N PRO A 70 -11.98 -4.97 -2.70
CA PRO A 70 -11.72 -4.08 -3.84
C PRO A 70 -11.99 -2.60 -3.52
N GLU A 71 -13.03 -2.31 -2.74
CA GLU A 71 -13.43 -0.95 -2.37
C GLU A 71 -12.42 -0.32 -1.40
N GLN A 72 -11.94 -1.10 -0.43
CA GLN A 72 -10.90 -0.65 0.52
C GLN A 72 -9.60 -0.35 -0.22
N PHE A 73 -9.18 -1.23 -1.13
CA PHE A 73 -7.98 -1.00 -1.94
C PHE A 73 -8.15 0.22 -2.87
N ALA A 74 -9.32 0.40 -3.49
CA ALA A 74 -9.60 1.59 -4.30
C ALA A 74 -9.57 2.89 -3.47
N ALA A 75 -10.08 2.86 -2.24
CA ALA A 75 -10.01 4.00 -1.33
C ALA A 75 -8.56 4.32 -0.93
N PHE A 76 -7.76 3.30 -0.64
CA PHE A 76 -6.33 3.44 -0.35
C PHE A 76 -5.57 4.08 -1.53
N VAL A 77 -5.75 3.57 -2.75
CA VAL A 77 -5.10 4.14 -3.95
C VAL A 77 -5.49 5.61 -4.16
N LYS A 78 -6.76 5.98 -3.95
CA LYS A 78 -7.21 7.38 -4.01
C LYS A 78 -6.52 8.25 -2.95
N ALA A 79 -6.36 7.74 -1.73
CA ALA A 79 -5.66 8.46 -0.66
C ALA A 79 -4.18 8.65 -0.97
N GLU A 80 -3.50 7.62 -1.48
CA GLU A 80 -2.09 7.71 -1.89
C GLU A 80 -1.89 8.69 -3.04
N LEU A 81 -2.76 8.69 -4.04
CA LEU A 81 -2.75 9.68 -5.12
C LEU A 81 -2.93 11.11 -4.60
N ALA A 82 -3.87 11.31 -3.65
CA ALA A 82 -4.09 12.61 -3.04
C ALA A 82 -2.89 13.06 -2.18
N LYS A 83 -2.20 12.12 -1.52
CA LYS A 83 -0.98 12.36 -0.73
C LYS A 83 0.20 12.77 -1.60
N TYR A 84 0.48 12.02 -2.67
CA TYR A 84 1.68 12.22 -3.49
C TYR A 84 1.52 13.26 -4.60
N GLY A 85 0.31 13.49 -5.11
CA GLY A 85 0.06 14.49 -6.17
C GLY A 85 0.63 15.89 -5.87
N PRO A 86 0.37 16.47 -4.68
CA PRO A 86 0.97 17.74 -4.27
C PRO A 86 2.49 17.67 -4.11
N VAL A 87 3.04 16.55 -3.62
CA VAL A 87 4.49 16.36 -3.43
C VAL A 87 5.24 16.42 -4.75
N VAL A 88 4.75 15.71 -5.78
CA VAL A 88 5.33 15.73 -7.13
C VAL A 88 5.27 17.14 -7.73
N LYS A 89 4.14 17.84 -7.57
CA LYS A 89 4.00 19.23 -8.05
C LYS A 89 4.96 20.18 -7.36
N ALA A 90 5.10 20.07 -6.04
CA ALA A 90 5.95 20.94 -5.24
C ALA A 90 7.44 20.71 -5.51
N SER A 91 7.86 19.47 -5.74
CA SER A 91 9.25 19.14 -6.03
C SER A 91 9.67 19.45 -7.47
N GLY A 92 8.71 19.59 -8.39
CA GLY A 92 8.98 19.69 -9.82
C GLY A 92 9.44 18.38 -10.46
N ALA A 93 9.34 17.26 -9.73
CA ALA A 93 9.72 15.95 -10.22
C ALA A 93 8.87 15.56 -11.44
N LYS A 94 9.53 14.93 -12.42
CA LYS A 94 8.90 14.34 -13.60
C LYS A 94 9.44 12.93 -13.77
N ALA A 95 8.59 12.05 -14.27
CA ALA A 95 9.04 10.78 -14.83
C ALA A 95 9.18 11.01 -16.33
N ASP A 96 10.41 11.13 -16.79
CA ASP A 96 10.83 11.24 -18.20
C ASP A 96 11.27 9.89 -18.76
#